data_AF-A0A7S1LUB1-F1
#
_entry.id   AF-A0A7S1LUB1-F1
#
_cell.length_a   1.000
_cell.length_b   1.000
_cell.length_c   1.000
_cell.angle_alpha   90.00
_cell.angle_beta   90.00
_cell.angle_gamma   90.00
#
_symmetry.space_group_name_H-M   'P 1'
#
loop_
_entity.id
_entity.type
_entity.pdbx_description
1 polymer ?
#
loop_
_entity_poly.entity_id
_entity_poly.type
_entity_poly.pdbx_seq_one_letter_code
_entity_poly.pdbx_strand_id
1 'polypeptide(L)'
;SPPLRGPATARGASGGEPGTGGVGPAAPAMGETLSGLWGQAPAVTRLLVVLPLSLHAAGFFWGPQLQSAIDLTLMGIRRGRLWTLFTPLLWEPPGSLLSTLFALLLAFIVLNSVPVLERAEGSGRTLFTVALSSVAINAIFLVLAQLLDMIWLAIGWLSLWPIVPCHGIMPLAVFAMSVRCFATPEGEASFFGFRIRNKYYPIVLVTIFALVSGPAVLQDVAALILGKFH
;
A
#
# COMPACT_ATOMS: atom_id res chain seq x y z
N SER A 1 -16.90 27.06 -1.80
CA SER A 1 -15.50 26.97 -1.35
C SER A 1 -15.12 28.23 -0.59
N PRO A 2 -14.86 28.17 0.72
CA PRO A 2 -14.37 29.33 1.46
C PRO A 2 -12.86 29.53 1.22
N PRO A 3 -12.35 30.76 1.23
CA PRO A 3 -10.95 31.06 0.93
C PRO A 3 -10.01 30.70 2.10
N LEU A 4 -8.87 30.10 1.76
CA LEU A 4 -7.76 29.80 2.67
C LEU A 4 -7.10 31.10 3.16
N ARG A 5 -7.16 31.35 4.48
CA ARG A 5 -6.38 32.40 5.15
C ARG A 5 -4.88 32.09 5.03
N GLY A 6 -4.12 33.00 4.44
CA GLY A 6 -2.66 32.92 4.37
C GLY A 6 -1.99 33.09 5.74
N PRO A 7 -0.76 32.55 5.92
CA PRO A 7 -0.05 32.62 7.18
C PRO A 7 0.56 34.00 7.42
N ALA A 8 0.37 34.52 8.63
CA ALA A 8 0.99 35.75 9.11
C ALA A 8 2.50 35.52 9.32
N THR A 9 3.31 36.29 8.59
CA THR A 9 4.77 36.34 8.73
C THR A 9 5.16 37.18 9.94
N ALA A 10 5.46 36.53 11.06
CA ALA A 10 6.11 37.16 12.21
C ALA A 10 7.62 37.28 11.94
N ARG A 11 8.09 38.51 11.69
CA ARG A 11 9.52 38.88 11.70
C ARG A 11 9.99 38.95 13.16
N GLY A 12 10.70 37.94 13.62
CA GLY A 12 11.42 37.94 14.90
C GLY A 12 12.91 38.20 14.68
N ALA A 13 13.44 39.18 15.40
CA ALA A 13 14.81 39.68 15.32
C ALA A 13 15.86 38.66 15.81
N SER A 14 17.00 38.63 15.12
CA SER A 14 18.16 37.79 15.40
C SER A 14 19.02 38.38 16.53
N GLY A 15 18.95 37.79 17.72
CA GLY A 15 20.02 37.87 18.72
C GLY A 15 21.04 36.77 18.43
N GLY A 16 22.29 37.15 18.17
CA GLY A 16 23.38 36.22 17.93
C GLY A 16 23.92 35.65 19.24
N GLU A 17 23.76 34.34 19.44
CA GLU A 17 24.51 33.60 20.45
C GLU A 17 25.80 33.00 19.85
N PRO A 18 26.94 33.11 20.55
CA PRO A 18 28.23 32.58 20.11
C PRO A 18 28.25 31.04 20.20
N GLY A 19 28.69 30.42 19.11
CA GLY A 19 28.62 28.99 18.87
C GLY A 19 29.45 28.14 19.84
N THR A 20 28.75 27.40 20.69
CA THR A 20 29.25 26.13 21.21
C THR A 20 29.18 25.09 20.10
N GLY A 21 30.29 24.41 19.82
CA GLY A 21 30.37 23.32 18.83
C GLY A 21 29.40 22.19 19.16
N GLY A 22 28.16 22.33 18.69
CA GLY A 22 27.09 21.39 18.94
C GLY A 22 27.33 20.14 18.11
N VAL A 23 27.60 19.04 18.79
CA VAL A 23 27.35 17.70 18.24
C VAL A 23 25.91 17.73 17.73
N GLY A 24 25.75 17.65 16.40
CA GLY A 24 24.43 17.72 15.77
C GLY A 24 23.49 16.71 16.44
N PRO A 25 22.21 17.07 16.67
CA PRO A 25 21.29 16.20 17.38
C PRO A 25 21.33 14.82 16.75
N ALA A 26 21.64 13.81 17.57
CA ALA A 26 21.69 12.43 17.12
C ALA A 26 20.37 12.11 16.42
N ALA A 27 20.46 11.51 15.23
CA ALA A 27 19.27 11.11 14.49
C ALA A 27 18.43 10.21 15.41
N PRO A 28 17.12 10.48 15.57
CA PRO A 28 16.28 9.72 16.47
C PRO A 28 16.37 8.24 16.10
N ALA A 29 16.51 7.40 17.13
CA ALA A 29 16.56 5.96 16.92
C ALA A 29 15.27 5.53 16.18
N MET A 30 15.39 4.59 15.24
CA MET A 30 14.25 4.15 14.41
C MET A 30 13.04 3.70 15.26
N GLY A 31 13.29 3.15 16.46
CA GLY A 31 12.25 2.77 17.42
C GLY A 31 11.43 3.96 17.95
N GLU A 32 12.05 5.12 18.21
CA GLU A 32 11.35 6.32 18.64
C GLU A 32 10.42 6.83 17.53
N THR A 33 10.91 6.84 16.30
CA THR A 33 10.11 7.18 15.11
C THR A 33 8.87 6.28 15.00
N LEU A 34 9.04 4.95 15.13
CA LEU A 34 7.93 4.01 15.05
C LEU A 34 6.90 4.22 16.17
N SER A 35 7.36 4.42 17.41
CA SER A 35 6.47 4.66 18.56
C SER A 35 5.65 5.93 18.40
N GLY A 36 6.26 7.00 17.85
CA GLY A 36 5.60 8.24 17.53
C GLY A 36 4.56 8.08 16.42
N LEU A 37 4.93 7.40 15.33
CA LEU A 37 4.00 7.08 14.23
C LEU A 37 2.81 6.27 14.73
N TRP A 38 3.05 5.25 15.56
CA TRP A 38 2.01 4.40 16.13
C TRP A 38 1.06 5.17 17.06
N GLY A 39 1.62 5.98 17.97
CA GLY A 39 0.85 6.80 18.90
C GLY A 39 -0.08 7.77 18.17
N GLN A 40 0.35 8.29 17.03
CA GLN A 40 -0.44 9.21 16.20
C GLN A 40 -1.35 8.52 15.18
N ALA A 41 -1.16 7.23 14.90
CA ALA A 41 -1.94 6.50 13.92
C ALA A 41 -3.41 6.37 14.36
N PRO A 42 -4.38 6.78 13.53
CA PRO A 42 -5.79 6.61 13.87
C PRO A 42 -6.24 5.14 13.70
N ALA A 43 -7.49 4.86 14.09
CA ALA A 43 -7.96 3.50 14.34
C ALA A 43 -7.94 2.61 13.09
N VAL A 44 -8.36 3.13 11.92
CA VAL A 44 -8.41 2.33 10.69
C VAL A 44 -7.01 2.05 10.17
N THR A 45 -6.09 3.01 10.26
CA THR A 45 -4.67 2.77 9.96
C THR A 45 -4.11 1.64 10.82
N ARG A 46 -4.36 1.67 12.14
CA ARG A 46 -3.90 0.59 13.03
C ARG A 46 -4.52 -0.74 12.64
N LEU A 47 -5.81 -0.78 12.34
CA LEU A 47 -6.48 -2.00 11.87
C LEU A 47 -5.83 -2.56 10.61
N LEU A 48 -5.56 -1.72 9.61
CA LEU A 48 -4.92 -2.10 8.34
C LEU A 48 -3.46 -2.55 8.51
N VAL A 49 -2.82 -2.24 9.64
CA VAL A 49 -1.48 -2.74 9.96
C VAL A 49 -1.53 -4.02 10.79
N VAL A 50 -2.30 -4.02 11.88
CA VAL A 50 -2.36 -5.17 12.82
C VAL A 50 -2.99 -6.37 12.16
N LEU A 51 -4.13 -6.20 11.47
CA LEU A 51 -4.90 -7.32 10.97
C LEU A 51 -4.13 -8.14 9.93
N PRO A 52 -3.49 -7.54 8.91
CA PRO A 52 -2.70 -8.32 7.95
C PRO A 52 -1.44 -8.94 8.56
N LEU A 53 -0.75 -8.25 9.47
CA LEU A 53 0.41 -8.83 10.17
C LEU A 53 0.02 -9.99 11.10
N SER A 54 -1.13 -9.89 11.76
CA SER A 54 -1.66 -10.95 12.61
C SER A 54 -2.04 -12.17 11.79
N LEU A 55 -2.67 -11.97 10.64
CA LEU A 55 -2.99 -13.04 9.70
C LEU A 55 -1.72 -13.65 9.08
N HIS A 56 -0.73 -12.84 8.71
CA HIS A 56 0.58 -13.32 8.26
C HIS A 56 1.24 -14.22 9.33
N ALA A 57 1.24 -13.80 10.59
CA ALA A 57 1.75 -14.60 11.72
C ALA A 57 0.93 -15.89 11.93
N ALA A 58 -0.39 -15.81 11.83
CA ALA A 58 -1.28 -16.98 11.91
C ALA A 58 -1.04 -17.97 10.75
N GLY A 59 -0.60 -17.48 9.59
CA GLY A 59 -0.27 -18.29 8.42
C GLY A 59 0.87 -19.29 8.64
N PHE A 60 1.75 -19.07 9.61
CA PHE A 60 2.78 -20.06 9.97
C PHE A 60 2.16 -21.35 10.55
N PHE A 61 0.96 -21.27 11.14
CA PHE A 61 0.27 -22.40 11.76
C PHE A 61 -0.91 -22.91 10.92
N TRP A 62 -1.66 -22.01 10.28
CA TRP A 62 -2.89 -22.33 9.55
C TRP A 62 -2.82 -21.97 8.06
N GLY A 63 -1.62 -21.88 7.48
CA GLY A 63 -1.36 -21.42 6.12
C GLY A 63 -2.31 -22.03 5.07
N PRO A 64 -2.36 -23.37 4.91
CA PRO A 64 -3.21 -23.99 3.89
C PRO A 64 -4.70 -23.70 4.07
N GLN A 65 -5.20 -23.68 5.31
CA GLN A 65 -6.60 -23.40 5.61
C GLN A 65 -6.95 -21.95 5.31
N LEU A 66 -6.12 -21.01 5.77
CA LEU A 66 -6.29 -19.58 5.52
C LEU A 66 -6.21 -19.28 4.02
N GLN A 67 -5.22 -19.85 3.34
CA GLN A 67 -5.08 -19.73 1.90
C GLN A 67 -6.34 -20.22 1.16
N SER A 68 -6.89 -21.38 1.54
CA SER A 68 -8.11 -21.90 0.92
C SER A 68 -9.35 -21.03 1.16
N ALA A 69 -9.40 -20.30 2.28
CA ALA A 69 -10.53 -19.47 2.66
C ALA A 69 -10.47 -18.05 2.10
N ILE A 70 -9.25 -17.50 1.96
CA ILE A 70 -9.00 -16.07 1.75
C ILE A 70 -8.44 -15.76 0.36
N ASP A 71 -7.70 -16.68 -0.29
CA ASP A 71 -7.06 -16.38 -1.57
C ASP A 71 -8.10 -16.04 -2.64
N LEU A 72 -7.96 -14.84 -3.19
CA LEU A 72 -8.69 -14.45 -4.37
C LEU A 72 -8.00 -15.04 -5.59
N THR A 73 -8.70 -15.95 -6.26
CA THR A 73 -8.28 -16.52 -7.54
C THR A 73 -9.46 -16.48 -8.49
N LEU A 74 -9.20 -16.39 -9.79
CA LEU A 74 -10.26 -16.49 -10.80
C LEU A 74 -11.00 -17.82 -10.69
N MET A 75 -10.29 -18.93 -10.43
CA MET A 75 -10.89 -20.23 -10.13
C MET A 75 -11.79 -20.19 -8.89
N GLY A 76 -11.39 -19.46 -7.85
CA GLY A 76 -12.20 -19.28 -6.64
C GLY A 76 -13.52 -18.56 -6.90
N ILE A 77 -13.49 -17.50 -7.70
CA ILE A 77 -14.69 -16.77 -8.12
C ILE A 77 -15.61 -17.66 -8.98
N ARG A 78 -15.05 -18.44 -9.92
CA ARG A 78 -15.82 -19.42 -10.71
C ARG A 78 -16.49 -20.49 -9.83
N ARG A 79 -15.93 -20.79 -8.65
CA ARG A 79 -16.50 -21.70 -7.64
C ARG A 79 -17.46 -21.00 -6.66
N GLY A 80 -17.83 -19.75 -6.89
CA GLY A 80 -18.80 -19.01 -6.06
C GLY A 80 -18.22 -18.37 -4.80
N ARG A 81 -16.88 -18.33 -4.63
CA ARG A 81 -16.24 -17.71 -3.45
C ARG A 81 -16.15 -16.20 -3.59
N LEU A 82 -17.28 -15.51 -3.74
CA LEU A 82 -17.32 -14.06 -4.00
C LEU A 82 -16.82 -13.20 -2.82
N TRP A 83 -16.87 -13.73 -1.60
CA TRP A 83 -16.36 -13.04 -0.40
C TRP A 83 -14.85 -12.77 -0.47
N THR A 84 -14.11 -13.54 -1.28
CA THR A 84 -12.66 -13.31 -1.45
C THR A 84 -12.35 -12.03 -2.23
N LEU A 85 -13.35 -11.27 -2.67
CA LEU A 85 -13.11 -9.91 -3.19
C LEU A 85 -12.71 -8.90 -2.11
N PHE A 86 -12.98 -9.19 -0.83
CA PHE A 86 -12.76 -8.26 0.29
C PHE A 86 -11.55 -8.63 1.15
N THR A 87 -11.07 -9.86 1.04
CA THR A 87 -10.03 -10.43 1.90
C THR A 87 -8.58 -10.30 1.42
N PRO A 88 -8.24 -10.00 0.14
CA PRO A 88 -6.86 -9.99 -0.35
C PRO A 88 -5.95 -9.02 0.38
N LEU A 89 -6.49 -7.85 0.76
CA LEU A 89 -5.76 -6.83 1.50
C LEU A 89 -5.36 -7.28 2.92
N LEU A 90 -5.99 -8.33 3.43
CA LEU A 90 -5.80 -8.85 4.79
C LEU A 90 -4.79 -9.98 4.86
N TRP A 91 -4.38 -10.55 3.73
CA TRP A 91 -3.61 -11.78 3.70
C TRP A 91 -2.35 -11.61 2.86
N GLU A 92 -1.23 -11.98 3.45
CA GLU A 92 0.04 -12.16 2.78
C GLU A 92 0.59 -13.50 3.29
N PRO A 93 0.64 -14.56 2.46
CA PRO A 93 1.07 -15.88 2.93
C PRO A 93 2.54 -15.83 3.37
N PRO A 94 2.88 -16.36 4.57
CA PRO A 94 4.27 -16.47 4.98
C PRO A 94 4.98 -17.53 4.14
N GLY A 95 6.01 -17.14 3.40
CA GLY A 95 6.81 -18.06 2.57
C GLY A 95 8.27 -18.15 2.97
N SER A 96 8.86 -17.02 3.38
CA SER A 96 10.27 -16.90 3.73
C SER A 96 10.50 -15.72 4.68
N LEU A 97 11.69 -15.66 5.29
CA LEU A 97 12.10 -14.47 6.05
C LEU A 97 11.96 -13.19 5.22
N LEU A 98 12.29 -13.25 3.93
CA LEU A 98 12.15 -12.12 3.02
C LEU A 98 10.69 -11.67 2.87
N SER A 99 9.74 -12.61 2.77
CA SER A 99 8.30 -12.26 2.73
C SER A 99 7.82 -11.58 4.01
N THR A 100 8.33 -12.01 5.17
CA THR A 100 8.01 -11.37 6.46
C THR A 100 8.61 -9.98 6.57
N LEU A 101 9.86 -9.80 6.15
CA LEU A 101 10.49 -8.47 6.07
C LEU A 101 9.72 -7.55 5.12
N PHE A 102 9.23 -8.09 4.00
CA PHE A 102 8.41 -7.33 3.06
C PHE A 102 7.06 -6.94 3.66
N ALA A 103 6.36 -7.86 4.34
CA ALA A 103 5.13 -7.55 5.05
C ALA A 103 5.32 -6.45 6.10
N LEU A 104 6.43 -6.47 6.85
CA LEU A 104 6.77 -5.41 7.82
C LEU A 104 7.06 -4.06 7.12
N LEU A 105 7.79 -4.08 6.00
CA LEU A 105 8.05 -2.88 5.20
C LEU A 105 6.73 -2.26 4.69
N LEU A 106 5.82 -3.08 4.17
CA LEU A 106 4.53 -2.61 3.68
C LEU A 106 3.66 -2.06 4.82
N ALA A 107 3.63 -2.74 5.97
CA ALA A 107 2.97 -2.22 7.17
C ALA A 107 3.51 -0.85 7.59
N PHE A 108 4.82 -0.64 7.51
CA PHE A 108 5.44 0.66 7.75
C PHE A 108 5.00 1.72 6.71
N ILE A 109 4.93 1.37 5.42
CA ILE A 109 4.46 2.28 4.36
C ILE A 109 3.00 2.69 4.60
N VAL A 110 2.15 1.73 4.97
CA VAL A 110 0.73 1.97 5.31
C VAL A 110 0.62 2.89 6.53
N LEU A 111 1.41 2.63 7.58
CA LEU A 111 1.46 3.46 8.78
C LEU A 111 1.91 4.90 8.50
N ASN A 112 2.72 5.13 7.46
CA ASN A 112 3.16 6.48 7.07
C ASN A 112 2.19 7.18 6.11
N SER A 113 1.44 6.43 5.29
CA SER A 113 0.65 7.00 4.19
C SER A 113 -0.83 7.15 4.55
N VAL A 114 -1.43 6.14 5.17
CA VAL A 114 -2.87 6.09 5.43
C VAL A 114 -3.35 7.08 6.51
N PRO A 115 -2.59 7.42 7.58
CA PRO A 115 -3.04 8.42 8.54
C PRO A 115 -3.37 9.78 7.94
N VAL A 116 -2.67 10.17 6.87
CA VAL A 116 -2.93 11.46 6.19
C VAL A 116 -4.31 11.44 5.53
N LEU A 117 -4.66 10.35 4.85
CA LEU A 117 -5.98 10.14 4.25
C LEU A 117 -7.07 10.04 5.34
N GLU A 118 -6.81 9.26 6.39
CA GLU A 118 -7.76 9.04 7.48
C GLU A 118 -8.11 10.32 8.25
N ARG A 119 -7.12 11.21 8.46
CA ARG A 119 -7.38 12.51 9.10
C ARG A 119 -8.08 13.49 8.17
N ALA A 120 -7.85 13.39 6.86
CA ALA A 120 -8.47 14.27 5.88
C ALA A 120 -9.96 13.91 5.64
N GLU A 121 -10.29 12.62 5.61
CA GLU A 121 -11.61 12.12 5.24
C GLU A 121 -12.45 11.58 6.40
N GLY A 122 -11.80 11.23 7.51
CA GLY A 122 -12.40 10.54 8.65
C GLY A 122 -12.36 9.02 8.53
N SER A 123 -12.22 8.33 9.67
CA SER A 123 -12.03 6.87 9.75
C SER A 123 -13.07 6.05 8.99
N GLY A 124 -14.37 6.34 9.16
CA GLY A 124 -15.43 5.57 8.50
C GLY A 124 -15.37 5.69 6.97
N ARG A 125 -15.12 6.90 6.46
CA ARG A 125 -14.99 7.16 5.02
C ARG A 125 -13.73 6.51 4.48
N THR A 126 -12.59 6.60 5.16
CA THR A 126 -11.36 5.93 4.75
C THR A 126 -11.52 4.42 4.73
N LEU A 127 -12.15 3.81 5.73
CA LEU A 127 -12.41 2.36 5.71
C LEU A 127 -13.28 1.97 4.51
N PHE A 128 -14.32 2.75 4.21
CA PHE A 128 -15.16 2.54 3.04
C PHE A 128 -14.38 2.71 1.72
N THR A 129 -13.58 3.77 1.59
CA THR A 129 -12.72 4.03 0.42
C THR A 129 -11.73 2.89 0.21
N VAL A 130 -11.10 2.39 1.28
CA VAL A 130 -10.16 1.26 1.22
C VAL A 130 -10.86 -0.04 0.83
N ALA A 131 -12.03 -0.32 1.38
CA ALA A 131 -12.80 -1.50 1.01
C ALA A 131 -13.25 -1.44 -0.47
N LEU A 132 -13.77 -0.29 -0.91
CA LEU A 132 -14.22 -0.08 -2.27
C LEU A 132 -13.07 -0.12 -3.28
N SER A 133 -11.94 0.53 -2.97
CA SER A 133 -10.76 0.50 -3.83
C SER A 133 -10.17 -0.90 -3.90
N SER A 134 -10.16 -1.66 -2.80
CA SER A 134 -9.73 -3.06 -2.83
C SER A 134 -10.61 -3.91 -3.74
N VAL A 135 -11.94 -3.80 -3.63
CA VAL A 135 -12.87 -4.52 -4.53
C VAL A 135 -12.65 -4.11 -5.99
N ALA A 136 -12.45 -2.82 -6.27
CA ALA A 136 -12.20 -2.33 -7.62
C ALA A 136 -10.87 -2.88 -8.20
N ILE A 137 -9.78 -2.81 -7.43
CA ILE A 137 -8.48 -3.39 -7.80
C ILE A 137 -8.62 -4.88 -8.12
N ASN A 138 -9.29 -5.61 -7.22
CA ASN A 138 -9.51 -7.05 -7.33
C ASN A 138 -10.37 -7.40 -8.54
N ALA A 139 -11.42 -6.62 -8.82
CA ALA A 139 -12.26 -6.81 -10.00
C ALA A 139 -11.46 -6.57 -11.30
N ILE A 140 -10.64 -5.51 -11.36
CA ILE A 140 -9.77 -5.25 -12.51
C ILE A 140 -8.78 -6.40 -12.71
N PHE A 141 -8.14 -6.88 -11.63
CA PHE A 141 -7.25 -8.03 -11.68
C PHE A 141 -7.96 -9.27 -12.27
N LEU A 142 -9.18 -9.59 -11.80
CA LEU A 142 -9.93 -10.75 -12.28
C LEU A 142 -10.29 -10.63 -13.76
N VAL A 143 -10.70 -9.44 -14.22
CA VAL A 143 -10.99 -9.19 -15.64
C VAL A 143 -9.72 -9.40 -16.47
N LEU A 144 -8.59 -8.85 -16.04
CA LEU A 144 -7.32 -9.03 -16.76
C LEU A 144 -6.87 -10.50 -16.74
N ALA A 145 -6.95 -11.18 -15.61
CA ALA A 145 -6.63 -12.61 -15.49
C ALA A 145 -7.53 -13.45 -16.40
N GLN A 146 -8.82 -13.12 -16.52
CA GLN A 146 -9.76 -13.79 -17.43
C GLN A 146 -9.41 -13.54 -18.90
N LEU A 147 -9.03 -12.32 -19.27
CA LEU A 147 -8.61 -11.99 -20.64
C LEU A 147 -7.33 -12.75 -21.02
N LEU A 148 -6.34 -12.75 -20.12
CA LEU A 148 -5.07 -13.45 -20.33
C LEU A 148 -5.25 -14.97 -20.39
N ASP A 149 -6.18 -15.52 -19.58
CA ASP A 149 -6.57 -16.93 -19.64
C ASP A 149 -7.12 -17.29 -21.03
N MET A 150 -8.04 -16.48 -21.56
CA MET A 150 -8.62 -16.71 -22.89
C MET A 150 -7.58 -16.61 -24.02
N ILE A 151 -6.68 -15.62 -23.95
CA ILE A 151 -5.61 -15.44 -24.95
C ILE A 151 -4.67 -16.65 -24.94
N TRP A 152 -4.27 -17.14 -23.76
CA TRP A 152 -3.36 -18.30 -23.71
C TRP A 152 -3.98 -19.57 -24.25
N LEU A 153 -5.24 -19.83 -23.89
CA LEU A 153 -5.97 -20.98 -24.41
C LEU A 153 -6.16 -20.88 -25.93
N ALA A 154 -6.40 -19.69 -26.47
CA ALA A 154 -6.55 -19.47 -27.91
C ALA A 154 -5.25 -19.76 -28.69
N ILE A 155 -4.08 -19.55 -28.07
CA ILE A 155 -2.76 -19.85 -28.65
C ILE A 155 -2.38 -21.34 -28.44
N GLY A 156 -3.20 -22.11 -27.70
CA GLY A 156 -2.95 -23.51 -27.37
C GLY A 156 -1.93 -23.71 -26.25
N TRP A 157 -1.68 -22.68 -25.44
CA TRP A 157 -0.75 -22.76 -24.30
C TRP A 157 -1.48 -23.06 -23.00
N LEU A 158 -0.77 -23.69 -22.06
CA LEU A 158 -1.30 -23.94 -20.72
C LEU A 158 -1.40 -22.61 -19.95
N SER A 159 -2.62 -22.22 -19.59
CA SER A 159 -2.88 -21.02 -18.80
C SER A 159 -2.80 -21.31 -17.29
N LEU A 160 -1.95 -20.56 -16.59
CA LEU A 160 -1.87 -20.57 -15.13
C LEU A 160 -2.66 -19.42 -14.48
N TRP A 161 -3.17 -18.46 -15.26
CA TRP A 161 -3.90 -17.30 -14.75
C TRP A 161 -5.10 -17.63 -13.85
N PRO A 162 -5.86 -18.73 -14.08
CA PRO A 162 -6.97 -19.09 -13.20
C PRO A 162 -6.58 -19.36 -11.75
N ILE A 163 -5.34 -19.79 -11.51
CA ILE A 163 -4.84 -20.21 -10.21
C ILE A 163 -3.89 -19.20 -9.56
N VAL A 164 -3.48 -18.14 -10.27
CA VAL A 164 -2.66 -17.07 -9.69
C VAL A 164 -3.47 -16.35 -8.61
N PRO A 165 -3.02 -16.36 -7.35
CA PRO A 165 -3.71 -15.65 -6.28
C PRO A 165 -3.43 -14.16 -6.35
N CYS A 166 -4.44 -13.39 -5.99
CA CYS A 166 -4.37 -11.97 -5.67
C CYS A 166 -4.38 -11.86 -4.14
N HIS A 167 -3.27 -11.42 -3.58
CA HIS A 167 -3.09 -11.21 -2.15
C HIS A 167 -2.14 -10.05 -1.92
N GLY A 168 -2.18 -9.56 -0.69
CA GLY A 168 -1.23 -8.62 -0.16
C GLY A 168 -1.77 -7.21 0.03
N ILE A 169 -1.09 -6.50 0.91
CA ILE A 169 -1.37 -5.10 1.24
C ILE A 169 -0.71 -4.13 0.24
N MET A 170 0.14 -4.65 -0.66
CA MET A 170 0.90 -3.86 -1.62
C MET A 170 0.02 -2.99 -2.53
N PRO A 171 -1.06 -3.49 -3.16
CA PRO A 171 -1.91 -2.65 -3.99
C PRO A 171 -2.54 -1.49 -3.20
N LEU A 172 -2.89 -1.72 -1.93
CA LEU A 172 -3.40 -0.67 -1.06
C LEU A 172 -2.33 0.41 -0.76
N ALA A 173 -1.09 -0.01 -0.50
CA ALA A 173 0.02 0.90 -0.30
C ALA A 173 0.30 1.73 -1.57
N VAL A 174 0.29 1.09 -2.75
CA VAL A 174 0.43 1.77 -4.06
C VAL A 174 -0.70 2.76 -4.29
N PHE A 175 -1.95 2.38 -4.00
CA PHE A 175 -3.11 3.26 -4.12
C PHE A 175 -2.96 4.51 -3.25
N ALA A 176 -2.74 4.34 -1.94
CA ALA A 176 -2.62 5.45 -0.99
C ALA A 176 -1.45 6.39 -1.33
N MET A 177 -0.32 5.81 -1.73
CA MET A 177 0.85 6.55 -2.20
C MET A 177 0.56 7.33 -3.48
N SER A 178 -0.12 6.72 -4.45
CA SER A 178 -0.47 7.35 -5.72
C SER A 178 -1.38 8.55 -5.51
N VAL A 179 -2.43 8.43 -4.69
CA VAL A 179 -3.32 9.55 -4.32
C VAL A 179 -2.51 10.72 -3.75
N ARG A 180 -1.61 10.45 -2.81
CA ARG A 180 -0.77 11.49 -2.18
C ARG A 180 0.20 12.14 -3.17
N CYS A 181 0.88 11.34 -3.98
CA CYS A 181 1.85 11.81 -4.95
C CYS A 181 1.21 12.65 -6.06
N PHE A 182 0.03 12.24 -6.55
CA PHE A 182 -0.68 12.98 -7.59
C PHE A 182 -1.41 14.23 -7.07
N ALA A 183 -1.75 14.28 -5.78
CA ALA A 183 -2.24 15.51 -5.15
C ALA A 183 -1.19 16.63 -5.10
N THR A 184 0.11 16.30 -5.15
CA THR A 184 1.23 17.27 -5.10
C THR A 184 2.33 16.91 -6.10
N PRO A 185 2.08 17.04 -7.42
CA PRO A 185 2.94 16.47 -8.46
C PRO A 185 4.33 17.13 -8.55
N GLU A 186 4.46 18.39 -8.11
CA GLU A 186 5.72 19.13 -8.09
C GLU A 186 6.58 18.86 -6.83
N GLY A 187 6.05 18.10 -5.87
CA GLY A 187 6.83 17.68 -4.71
C GLY A 187 7.91 16.64 -5.06
N GLU A 188 8.85 16.47 -4.14
CA GLU A 188 9.90 15.44 -4.23
C GLU A 188 9.76 14.43 -3.08
N ALA A 189 9.94 13.15 -3.41
CA ALA A 189 10.04 12.06 -2.45
C ALA A 189 11.43 11.42 -2.54
N SER A 190 11.98 10.99 -1.41
CA SER A 190 13.24 10.26 -1.36
C SER A 190 12.99 8.76 -1.49
N PHE A 191 13.62 8.10 -2.45
CA PHE A 191 13.65 6.65 -2.62
C PHE A 191 15.11 6.18 -2.58
N PHE A 192 15.51 5.42 -1.57
CA PHE A 192 16.90 5.00 -1.36
C PHE A 192 17.92 6.15 -1.45
N GLY A 193 17.55 7.34 -0.95
CA GLY A 193 18.40 8.54 -0.98
C GLY A 193 18.34 9.34 -2.29
N PHE A 194 17.72 8.80 -3.35
CA PHE A 194 17.48 9.52 -4.59
C PHE A 194 16.21 10.34 -4.49
N ARG A 195 16.27 11.62 -4.86
CA ARG A 195 15.09 12.49 -4.94
C ARG A 195 14.39 12.25 -6.27
N ILE A 196 13.15 11.80 -6.21
CA ILE A 196 12.30 11.54 -7.37
C ILE A 196 11.09 12.46 -7.26
N ARG A 197 10.69 13.08 -8.37
CA ARG A 197 9.46 13.89 -8.39
C ARG A 197 8.25 13.00 -8.12
N ASN A 198 7.31 13.49 -7.33
CA ASN A 198 6.13 12.75 -6.89
C ASN A 198 5.35 12.11 -8.04
N LYS A 199 5.21 12.80 -9.18
CA LYS A 199 4.52 12.26 -10.36
C LYS A 199 5.11 10.97 -10.94
N TYR A 200 6.40 10.71 -10.73
CA TYR A 200 7.08 9.50 -11.23
C TYR A 200 7.27 8.45 -10.15
N TYR A 201 7.26 8.85 -8.88
CA TYR A 201 7.53 7.96 -7.74
C TYR A 201 6.68 6.67 -7.75
N PRO A 202 5.33 6.73 -7.81
CA PRO A 202 4.54 5.50 -7.76
C PRO A 202 4.71 4.65 -9.03
N ILE A 203 5.00 5.27 -10.18
CA ILE A 203 5.26 4.55 -11.45
C ILE A 203 6.58 3.77 -11.36
N VAL A 204 7.65 4.41 -10.88
CA VAL A 204 8.96 3.77 -10.70
C VAL A 204 8.85 2.62 -9.70
N LEU A 205 8.13 2.83 -8.60
CA LEU A 205 7.93 1.82 -7.58
C LEU A 205 7.18 0.59 -8.13
N VAL A 206 6.04 0.79 -8.80
CA VAL A 206 5.30 -0.30 -9.46
C VAL A 206 6.16 -1.00 -10.51
N THR A 207 6.97 -0.27 -11.28
CA THR A 207 7.85 -0.86 -12.29
C THR A 207 8.93 -1.75 -11.67
N ILE A 208 9.55 -1.31 -10.57
CA ILE A 208 10.55 -2.12 -9.84
C ILE A 208 9.90 -3.39 -9.30
N PHE A 209 8.72 -3.27 -8.68
CA PHE A 209 7.99 -4.44 -8.18
C PHE A 209 7.47 -5.35 -9.30
N ALA A 210 7.14 -4.80 -10.47
CA ALA A 210 6.80 -5.59 -11.66
C ALA A 210 7.92 -6.55 -12.05
N LEU A 211 9.14 -6.03 -12.07
CA LEU A 211 10.33 -6.78 -12.47
C LEU A 211 10.66 -7.90 -11.48
N VAL A 212 10.33 -7.72 -10.20
CA VAL A 212 10.64 -8.69 -9.13
C VAL A 212 9.50 -9.70 -8.91
N SER A 213 8.25 -9.25 -8.96
CA SER A 213 7.08 -10.01 -8.49
C SER A 213 6.27 -10.68 -9.60
N GLY A 214 6.61 -10.42 -10.88
CA GLY A 214 5.99 -11.08 -12.03
C GLY A 214 4.47 -10.82 -12.14
N PRO A 215 3.60 -11.86 -12.21
CA PRO A 215 2.15 -11.70 -12.41
C PRO A 215 1.44 -10.83 -11.37
N ALA A 216 2.01 -10.73 -10.16
CA ALA A 216 1.47 -9.92 -9.07
C ALA A 216 1.45 -8.42 -9.37
N VAL A 217 2.06 -7.95 -10.47
CA VAL A 217 2.05 -6.53 -10.84
C VAL A 217 0.68 -6.00 -11.29
N LEU A 218 -0.21 -6.86 -11.80
CA LEU A 218 -1.46 -6.40 -12.42
C LEU A 218 -2.35 -5.64 -11.41
N GLN A 219 -2.37 -6.10 -10.16
CA GLN A 219 -3.07 -5.44 -9.06
C GLN A 219 -2.44 -4.09 -8.70
N ASP A 220 -1.11 -3.98 -8.74
CA ASP A 220 -0.40 -2.73 -8.45
C ASP A 220 -0.63 -1.69 -9.56
N VAL A 221 -0.70 -2.12 -10.82
CA VAL A 221 -1.07 -1.26 -11.95
C VAL A 221 -2.51 -0.76 -11.81
N ALA A 222 -3.45 -1.65 -11.44
CA ALA A 222 -4.82 -1.25 -11.18
C ALA A 222 -4.92 -0.23 -10.04
N ALA A 223 -4.17 -0.45 -8.95
CA ALA A 223 -4.08 0.48 -7.83
C ALA A 223 -3.51 1.85 -8.22
N LEU A 224 -2.45 1.87 -9.03
CA LEU A 224 -1.86 3.10 -9.57
C LEU A 224 -2.85 3.89 -10.42
N ILE A 225 -3.59 3.22 -11.31
CA ILE A 225 -4.60 3.84 -12.17
C ILE A 225 -5.72 4.43 -11.30
N LEU A 226 -6.27 3.66 -10.37
CA LEU A 226 -7.33 4.14 -9.47
C LEU A 226 -6.87 5.32 -8.62
N GLY A 227 -5.64 5.28 -8.09
CA GLY A 227 -5.08 6.38 -7.29
C GLY A 227 -4.85 7.66 -8.09
N LYS A 228 -4.69 7.58 -9.42
CA LYS A 228 -4.60 8.77 -10.29
C LYS A 228 -5.96 9.45 -10.51
N PHE A 229 -7.04 8.68 -10.47
CA PHE A 229 -8.41 9.17 -10.74
C PHE A 229 -9.20 9.52 -9.48
N HIS A 230 -8.67 9.22 -8.30
CA HIS A 230 -9.25 9.57 -7.00
C HIS A 230 -8.92 11.02 -6.64
#